data_AF-A0A142GVL9-F1
#
_entry.id   AF-A0A142GVL9-F1
#
_cell.length_a   1.000
_cell.length_b   1.000
_cell.length_c   1.000
_cell.angle_alpha   90.00
_cell.angle_beta   90.00
_cell.angle_gamma   90.00
#
_symmetry.space_group_name_H-M   'P 1'
#
loop_
_entity.id
_entity.type
_entity.pdbx_description
1 polymer ?
#
loop_
_entity_poly.entity_id
_entity_poly.type
_entity_poly.pdbx_seq_one_letter_code
_entity_poly.pdbx_strand_id
1 'polypeptide(L)'
;IGSPPGYIGYSEGGQLTEQVYKKSNAVILFDEIEKAHPDIYNIMLQILDEGRLTDSSGKLIDFTNTIILLTSNLGCPNNYNKYFTNKNYLSNIDLKDIESNIKLNINNYFKPEFLNRLTNILIFYPLNIQNLLLICNKFINELQIKLYLNKLNIIININYNIKYIIVKL
;
A
#
# COMPACT_ATOMS: atom_id res chain seq x y z
N ILE A 1 13.44 11.82 9.00
CA ILE A 1 14.79 11.57 9.56
C ILE A 1 15.06 12.43 10.79
N GLY A 2 14.44 13.62 10.86
CA GLY A 2 14.61 14.59 11.94
C GLY A 2 14.93 15.94 11.28
N SER A 3 14.75 17.04 12.00
CA SER A 3 15.20 18.34 11.51
C SER A 3 16.74 18.40 11.53
N PRO A 4 17.39 19.11 10.60
CA PRO A 4 18.84 19.33 10.65
C PRO A 4 19.23 20.23 11.85
N PRO A 5 20.53 20.25 12.25
CA PRO A 5 21.01 21.10 13.33
C PRO A 5 20.61 22.57 13.11
N GLY A 6 19.94 23.17 14.10
CA GLY A 6 19.50 24.57 14.06
C GLY A 6 18.04 24.82 13.68
N TYR A 7 17.24 23.77 13.44
CA TYR A 7 15.79 23.87 13.17
C TYR A 7 14.95 23.30 14.33
N ILE A 8 13.71 23.78 14.47
CA ILE A 8 12.74 23.24 15.44
C ILE A 8 12.52 21.75 15.16
N GLY A 9 12.59 20.90 16.19
CA GLY A 9 12.52 19.43 16.06
C GLY A 9 13.86 18.73 15.85
N TYR A 10 15.00 19.43 16.03
CA TYR A 10 16.35 18.83 15.93
C TYR A 10 16.62 17.76 17.02
N SER A 11 16.08 17.94 18.23
CA SER A 11 16.25 17.03 19.36
C SER A 11 15.30 15.83 19.34
N GLU A 12 14.29 15.85 18.47
CA GLU A 12 13.39 14.72 18.25
C GLU A 12 13.99 13.89 17.12
N GLY A 13 14.30 12.62 17.38
CA GLY A 13 14.69 11.72 16.30
C GLY A 13 13.60 11.67 15.23
N GLY A 14 13.96 11.32 13.99
CA GLY A 14 12.96 11.20 12.93
C GLY A 14 11.82 10.26 13.31
N GLN A 15 10.59 10.62 12.95
CA GLN A 15 9.41 9.79 13.19
C GLN A 15 9.56 8.34 12.70
N LEU A 16 10.24 8.15 11.57
CA LEU A 16 10.59 6.83 11.04
C LEU A 16 11.74 6.17 11.83
N THR A 17 12.84 6.91 12.03
CA THR A 17 14.08 6.37 12.59
C THR A 17 13.91 5.98 14.05
N GLU A 18 13.17 6.75 14.85
CA GLU A 18 12.87 6.39 16.23
C GLU A 18 12.02 5.12 16.36
N GLN A 19 11.01 4.95 15.50
CA GLN A 19 10.11 3.80 15.57
C GLN A 19 10.86 2.51 15.26
N VAL A 20 11.71 2.54 14.22
CA VAL A 20 12.54 1.39 13.84
C VAL A 20 13.64 1.14 14.88
N TYR A 21 14.22 2.17 15.48
CA TYR A 21 15.17 2.00 16.57
C TYR A 21 14.55 1.33 17.81
N LYS A 22 13.32 1.73 18.18
CA LYS A 22 12.59 1.14 19.31
C LYS A 22 12.14 -0.28 19.00
N LYS A 23 11.81 -0.57 17.74
CA LYS A 23 11.32 -1.88 17.30
C LYS A 23 11.82 -2.20 15.88
N SER A 24 12.96 -2.88 15.81
CA SER A 24 13.62 -3.24 14.55
C SER A 24 12.86 -4.29 13.73
N ASN A 25 11.99 -5.09 14.36
CA ASN A 25 11.10 -6.03 13.67
C ASN A 25 9.76 -5.34 13.36
N ALA A 26 9.72 -4.60 12.25
CA ALA A 26 8.57 -3.81 11.85
C ALA A 26 8.21 -3.99 10.37
N VAL A 27 6.93 -3.78 10.07
CA VAL A 27 6.45 -3.57 8.71
C VAL A 27 6.26 -2.07 8.53
N ILE A 28 6.93 -1.50 7.53
CA ILE A 28 6.90 -0.08 7.20
C ILE A 28 6.17 0.08 5.88
N LEU A 29 5.13 0.91 5.86
CA LEU A 29 4.35 1.23 4.67
C LEU A 29 4.67 2.65 4.22
N PHE A 30 5.12 2.80 2.98
CA PHE A 30 5.14 4.08 2.28
C PHE A 30 4.00 4.10 1.28
N ASP A 31 3.05 4.99 1.51
CA ASP A 31 1.87 5.12 0.67
C ASP A 31 2.12 6.13 -0.44
N GLU A 32 1.63 5.82 -1.65
CA GLU A 32 1.69 6.66 -2.86
C GLU A 32 3.08 7.26 -3.11
N ILE A 33 4.10 6.39 -3.21
CA ILE A 33 5.50 6.81 -3.27
C ILE A 33 5.82 7.74 -4.47
N GLU A 34 5.02 7.70 -5.53
CA GLU A 34 5.11 8.63 -6.67
C GLU A 34 4.76 10.09 -6.34
N LYS A 35 4.14 10.36 -5.19
CA LYS A 35 3.86 11.73 -4.70
C LYS A 35 4.98 12.26 -3.80
N ALA A 36 5.94 11.42 -3.44
CA ALA A 36 7.05 11.79 -2.57
C ALA A 36 7.97 12.83 -3.23
N HIS A 37 8.51 13.75 -2.43
CA HIS A 37 9.53 14.69 -2.89
C HIS A 37 10.79 13.95 -3.34
N PRO A 38 11.51 14.41 -4.40
CA PRO A 38 12.71 13.76 -4.90
C PRO A 38 13.77 13.39 -3.84
N ASP A 39 13.91 14.21 -2.80
CA ASP A 39 14.87 13.98 -1.71
C ASP A 39 14.60 12.69 -0.92
N ILE A 40 13.34 12.21 -0.90
CA ILE A 40 12.98 10.95 -0.24
C ILE A 40 13.61 9.76 -0.96
N TYR A 41 13.85 9.83 -2.28
CA TYR A 41 14.43 8.71 -3.03
C TYR A 41 15.84 8.37 -2.58
N ASN A 42 16.70 9.36 -2.32
CA ASN A 42 18.07 9.11 -1.90
C ASN A 42 18.11 8.38 -0.54
N ILE A 43 17.21 8.78 0.35
CA ILE A 43 17.04 8.15 1.67
C ILE A 43 16.55 6.71 1.49
N MET A 44 15.56 6.49 0.63
CA MET A 44 15.03 5.14 0.36
C MET A 44 16.09 4.24 -0.27
N LEU A 45 16.88 4.74 -1.23
CA LEU A 45 17.99 3.99 -1.82
C LEU A 45 18.98 3.56 -0.75
N GLN A 46 19.35 4.45 0.18
CA GLN A 46 20.25 4.07 1.28
C GLN A 46 19.66 2.95 2.14
N ILE A 47 18.38 3.04 2.50
CA ILE A 47 17.71 2.01 3.31
C ILE A 47 17.63 0.68 2.55
N LEU A 48 17.23 0.71 1.28
CA LEU A 48 17.04 -0.49 0.45
C LEU A 48 18.39 -1.14 0.08
N ASP A 49 19.48 -0.38 0.03
CA ASP A 49 20.82 -0.87 -0.31
C ASP A 49 21.58 -1.38 0.91
N GLU A 50 21.74 -0.53 1.91
CA GLU A 50 22.60 -0.78 3.07
C GLU A 50 21.84 -1.44 4.22
N GLY A 51 20.51 -1.45 4.15
CA GLY A 51 19.66 -1.85 5.28
C GLY A 51 19.83 -0.93 6.47
N ARG A 52 20.36 0.28 6.29
CA ARG A 52 20.74 1.20 7.36
C ARG A 52 20.43 2.64 6.96
N LEU A 53 20.19 3.48 7.96
CA LEU A 53 20.02 4.92 7.77
C LEU A 53 20.65 5.65 8.94
N THR A 54 21.41 6.70 8.65
CA THR A 54 21.92 7.61 9.69
C THR A 54 20.98 8.79 9.80
N ASP A 55 20.51 9.09 11.01
CA ASP A 55 19.62 10.22 11.24
C ASP A 55 20.36 11.56 11.41
N SER A 56 19.61 12.66 11.55
CA SER A 56 20.20 14.01 11.68
C SER A 56 20.94 14.23 13.01
N SER A 57 20.73 13.34 13.99
CA SER A 57 21.50 13.31 15.25
C SER A 57 22.80 12.50 15.14
N GLY A 58 23.05 11.88 13.98
CA GLY A 58 24.20 11.01 13.73
C GLY A 58 23.99 9.56 14.18
N LYS A 59 22.76 9.19 14.55
CA LYS A 59 22.45 7.84 15.03
C LYS A 59 22.20 6.90 13.87
N LEU A 60 22.89 5.77 13.88
CA LEU A 60 22.72 4.71 12.88
C LEU A 60 21.56 3.78 13.27
N ILE A 61 20.64 3.59 12.34
CA ILE A 61 19.42 2.81 12.49
C ILE A 61 19.50 1.60 11.56
N ASP A 62 19.17 0.43 12.08
CA ASP A 62 19.21 -0.83 11.34
C ASP A 62 17.80 -1.23 10.86
N PHE A 63 17.67 -1.42 9.55
CA PHE A 63 16.46 -1.82 8.83
C PHE A 63 16.53 -3.27 8.32
N THR A 64 17.60 -4.02 8.61
CA THR A 64 17.79 -5.39 8.09
C THR A 64 16.69 -6.37 8.47
N ASN A 65 16.00 -6.14 9.60
CA ASN A 65 14.84 -6.94 10.05
C ASN A 65 13.48 -6.24 9.79
N THR A 66 13.45 -5.25 8.90
CA THR A 66 12.21 -4.56 8.54
C THR A 66 11.69 -5.00 7.19
N ILE A 67 10.38 -5.17 7.08
CA ILE A 67 9.70 -5.37 5.79
C ILE A 67 9.23 -4.00 5.33
N ILE A 68 9.69 -3.58 4.16
CA ILE A 68 9.28 -2.32 3.54
C ILE A 68 8.26 -2.61 2.45
N LEU A 69 7.07 -2.03 2.59
CA LEU A 69 6.00 -2.06 1.61
C LEU A 69 5.86 -0.67 1.01
N LEU A 70 5.86 -0.61 -0.31
CA LEU A 70 5.61 0.62 -1.07
C LEU A 70 4.29 0.44 -1.82
N THR A 71 3.44 1.45 -1.82
CA THR A 71 2.26 1.50 -2.69
C THR A 71 2.47 2.54 -3.77
N SER A 72 1.85 2.32 -4.92
CA SER A 72 1.83 3.29 -6.01
C SER A 72 0.57 3.13 -6.83
N ASN A 73 0.03 4.24 -7.30
CA ASN A 73 -1.12 4.29 -8.21
C ASN A 73 -0.69 4.51 -9.67
N LEU A 74 0.60 4.43 -9.98
CA LEU A 74 1.11 4.66 -11.33
C LEU A 74 0.57 3.65 -12.35
N GLY A 75 0.05 4.19 -13.46
CA GLY A 75 -0.48 3.39 -14.56
C GLY A 75 -1.79 2.66 -14.25
N CYS A 76 -2.36 2.82 -13.06
CA CYS A 76 -3.69 2.32 -12.73
C CYS A 76 -4.75 3.07 -13.55
N PRO A 77 -5.64 2.38 -14.29
CA PRO A 77 -6.72 3.03 -15.02
C PRO A 77 -7.69 3.73 -14.07
N ASN A 78 -8.04 4.99 -14.33
CA ASN A 78 -9.08 5.71 -13.56
C ASN A 78 -10.45 5.03 -13.64
N ASN A 79 -10.73 4.38 -14.78
CA ASN A 79 -11.87 3.48 -14.95
C ASN A 79 -11.49 2.33 -15.88
N TYR A 80 -12.26 1.26 -15.79
CA TYR A 80 -12.08 0.08 -16.64
C TYR A 80 -13.11 0.03 -17.78
N ASN A 81 -13.79 1.14 -18.09
CA ASN A 81 -14.89 1.17 -19.07
C ASN A 81 -14.43 0.69 -20.46
N LYS A 82 -13.21 1.04 -20.86
CA LYS A 82 -12.56 0.55 -22.10
C LYS A 82 -12.52 -0.98 -22.15
N TYR A 83 -12.35 -1.64 -21.00
CA TYR A 83 -12.28 -3.08 -20.88
C TYR A 83 -13.62 -3.75 -20.62
N PHE A 84 -14.73 -3.01 -20.53
CA PHE A 84 -16.08 -3.57 -20.35
C PHE A 84 -16.99 -3.37 -21.56
N THR A 85 -16.45 -2.88 -22.68
CA THR A 85 -17.21 -2.78 -23.93
C THR A 85 -17.69 -4.18 -24.35
N ASN A 86 -19.00 -4.40 -24.31
CA ASN A 86 -19.67 -5.66 -24.63
C ASN A 86 -19.36 -6.85 -23.71
N LYS A 87 -18.79 -6.62 -22.51
CA LYS A 87 -18.53 -7.68 -21.52
C LYS A 87 -18.64 -7.17 -20.09
N ASN A 88 -19.06 -8.05 -19.18
CA ASN A 88 -19.24 -7.74 -17.75
C ASN A 88 -18.07 -8.23 -16.87
N TYR A 89 -16.97 -8.68 -17.48
CA TYR A 89 -15.81 -9.21 -16.78
C TYR A 89 -14.52 -8.85 -17.52
N LEU A 90 -13.42 -8.78 -16.77
CA LEU A 90 -12.07 -8.61 -17.32
C LEU A 90 -11.53 -9.97 -17.74
N SER A 91 -11.24 -10.13 -19.03
CA SER A 91 -10.60 -11.33 -19.54
C SER A 91 -9.10 -11.33 -19.21
N ASN A 92 -8.46 -12.50 -19.33
CA ASN A 92 -7.01 -12.62 -19.14
C ASN A 92 -6.20 -11.71 -20.09
N ILE A 93 -6.76 -11.38 -21.25
CA ILE A 93 -6.11 -10.46 -22.21
C ILE A 93 -6.16 -9.03 -21.68
N ASP A 94 -7.28 -8.60 -21.10
CA ASP A 94 -7.42 -7.26 -20.52
C ASP A 94 -6.52 -7.08 -19.31
N LEU A 95 -6.45 -8.09 -18.44
CA LEU A 95 -5.58 -8.05 -17.25
C LEU A 95 -4.10 -7.92 -17.65
N LYS A 96 -3.68 -8.60 -18.73
CA LYS A 96 -2.31 -8.48 -19.27
C LYS A 96 -2.04 -7.10 -19.87
N ASP A 97 -3.02 -6.48 -20.52
CA ASP A 97 -2.89 -5.11 -21.04
C ASP A 97 -2.79 -4.08 -19.90
N ILE A 98 -3.59 -4.25 -18.85
CA ILE A 98 -3.51 -3.40 -17.65
C ILE A 98 -2.13 -3.56 -16.98
N GLU A 99 -1.68 -4.80 -16.79
CA GLU A 99 -0.36 -5.10 -16.22
C GLU A 99 0.78 -4.50 -17.04
N SER A 100 0.73 -4.60 -18.38
CA SER A 100 1.76 -4.04 -19.25
C SER A 100 1.79 -2.51 -19.16
N ASN A 101 0.62 -1.86 -19.10
CA ASN A 101 0.52 -0.42 -18.91
C ASN A 101 1.07 0.02 -17.56
N ILE A 102 0.76 -0.69 -16.47
CA ILE A 102 1.31 -0.40 -15.14
C ILE A 102 2.83 -0.52 -15.15
N LYS A 103 3.38 -1.62 -15.68
CA LYS A 103 4.83 -1.85 -15.78
C LYS A 103 5.54 -0.76 -16.59
N LEU A 104 4.94 -0.34 -17.71
CA LEU A 104 5.50 0.73 -18.54
C LEU A 104 5.56 2.06 -17.77
N ASN A 105 4.49 2.42 -17.06
CA ASN A 105 4.46 3.66 -16.28
C ASN A 105 5.45 3.62 -15.10
N ILE A 106 5.56 2.49 -14.40
CA ILE A 106 6.56 2.28 -13.34
C ILE A 106 7.98 2.48 -13.89
N ASN A 107 8.31 1.85 -15.02
CA ASN A 107 9.65 1.95 -15.63
C ASN A 107 9.97 3.35 -16.16
N ASN A 108 8.97 4.10 -16.61
CA ASN A 108 9.16 5.48 -17.08
C ASN A 108 9.31 6.48 -15.93
N TYR A 109 8.64 6.24 -14.81
CA TYR A 109 8.62 7.15 -13.68
C TYR A 109 9.79 6.91 -12.71
N PHE A 110 10.00 5.66 -12.28
CA PHE A 110 11.09 5.34 -11.35
C PHE A 110 12.38 5.05 -12.09
N LYS A 111 13.49 5.56 -11.54
CA LYS A 111 14.82 5.25 -12.05
C LYS A 111 15.12 3.75 -11.90
N PRO A 112 15.83 3.12 -12.85
CA PRO A 112 16.23 1.72 -12.76
C PRO A 112 16.97 1.38 -11.46
N GLU A 113 17.78 2.32 -10.95
CA GLU A 113 18.49 2.18 -9.68
C GLU A 113 17.54 1.87 -8.52
N PHE A 114 16.38 2.52 -8.44
CA PHE A 114 15.38 2.26 -7.40
C PHE A 114 14.69 0.91 -7.61
N LEU A 115 14.26 0.64 -8.83
CA LEU A 115 13.55 -0.60 -9.17
C LEU A 115 14.40 -1.85 -8.91
N ASN A 116 15.69 -1.78 -9.20
CA ASN A 116 16.63 -2.89 -9.00
C ASN A 116 16.86 -3.24 -7.52
N ARG A 117 16.42 -2.38 -6.58
CA ARG A 117 16.52 -2.64 -5.13
C ARG A 117 15.24 -3.20 -4.53
N LEU A 118 14.15 -3.17 -5.29
CA LEU A 118 12.91 -3.80 -4.89
C LEU A 118 13.03 -5.31 -5.08
N THR A 119 12.70 -6.06 -4.03
CA THR A 119 12.70 -7.52 -4.10
C THR A 119 11.66 -8.05 -5.07
N ASN A 120 10.47 -7.45 -5.10
CA ASN A 120 9.38 -7.82 -5.99
C ASN A 120 8.41 -6.65 -6.19
N ILE A 121 7.76 -6.62 -7.35
CA ILE A 121 6.68 -5.66 -7.66
C ILE A 121 5.39 -6.45 -7.81
N LEU A 122 4.44 -6.22 -6.90
CA LEU A 122 3.14 -6.87 -6.89
C LEU A 122 2.10 -5.98 -7.56
N ILE A 123 1.42 -6.50 -8.58
CA ILE A 123 0.36 -5.79 -9.29
C ILE A 123 -0.98 -6.25 -8.72
N PHE A 124 -1.77 -5.29 -8.23
CA PHE A 124 -3.11 -5.54 -7.71
C PHE A 124 -4.13 -5.42 -8.84
N TYR A 125 -4.89 -6.50 -9.05
CA TYR A 125 -5.98 -6.51 -10.01
C TYR A 125 -7.27 -5.95 -9.40
N PRO A 126 -8.14 -5.34 -10.22
CA PRO A 126 -9.44 -4.88 -9.76
C PRO A 126 -10.28 -6.03 -9.17
N LEU A 127 -11.05 -5.71 -8.13
CA LEU A 127 -11.89 -6.67 -7.44
C LEU A 127 -13.06 -7.08 -8.33
N ASN A 128 -13.24 -8.39 -8.51
CA ASN A 128 -14.43 -8.92 -9.15
C ASN A 128 -15.60 -8.98 -8.14
N ILE A 129 -16.81 -9.22 -8.66
CA ILE A 129 -18.04 -9.29 -7.84
C ILE A 129 -17.93 -10.35 -6.73
N GLN A 130 -17.29 -11.49 -7.00
CA GLN A 130 -17.12 -12.55 -6.01
C GLN A 130 -16.23 -12.09 -4.85
N ASN A 131 -15.11 -11.42 -5.15
CA ASN A 131 -14.19 -10.84 -4.17
C ASN A 131 -14.91 -9.77 -3.34
N LEU A 132 -15.68 -8.91 -3.98
CA LEU A 132 -16.47 -7.87 -3.30
C LEU A 132 -17.52 -8.48 -2.37
N LEU A 133 -18.21 -9.56 -2.77
CA LEU A 133 -19.15 -10.28 -1.91
C LEU A 133 -18.45 -10.87 -0.68
N LEU A 134 -17.25 -11.42 -0.83
CA LEU A 134 -16.45 -11.91 0.31
C LEU A 134 -16.05 -10.76 1.25
N ILE A 135 -15.66 -9.62 0.70
CA ILE A 135 -15.33 -8.41 1.48
C ILE A 135 -16.56 -7.89 2.23
N CYS A 136 -17.73 -7.82 1.58
CA CYS A 136 -18.98 -7.47 2.25
C CYS A 136 -19.30 -8.42 3.41
N ASN A 137 -19.13 -9.73 3.21
CA ASN A 137 -19.32 -10.71 4.28
C ASN A 137 -18.35 -10.49 5.45
N LYS A 138 -17.08 -10.20 5.16
CA LYS A 138 -16.08 -9.88 6.19
C LYS A 138 -16.54 -8.68 7.04
N PHE A 139 -16.97 -7.58 6.41
CA PHE A 139 -17.44 -6.40 7.14
C PHE A 139 -18.71 -6.65 7.96
N ILE A 140 -19.65 -7.46 7.44
CA ILE A 140 -20.85 -7.85 8.21
C ILE A 140 -20.44 -8.63 9.46
N ASN A 141 -19.50 -9.57 9.33
CA ASN A 141 -19.02 -10.37 10.47
C ASN A 141 -18.29 -9.50 11.50
N GLU A 142 -17.44 -8.57 11.06
CA GLU A 142 -16.78 -7.61 11.96
C GLU A 142 -17.79 -6.77 12.73
N LEU A 143 -18.88 -6.36 12.07
CA LEU A 143 -19.94 -5.59 12.69
C LEU A 143 -20.72 -6.43 13.72
N GLN A 144 -21.04 -7.69 13.40
CA GLN A 144 -21.66 -8.62 14.36
C GLN A 144 -20.79 -8.81 15.61
N ILE A 145 -19.47 -8.98 15.44
CA ILE A 145 -18.52 -9.10 16.55
C ILE A 145 -18.54 -7.84 17.41
N LYS A 146 -18.52 -6.64 16.80
CA LYS A 146 -18.59 -5.37 17.53
C LYS A 146 -19.89 -5.23 18.33
N LEU A 147 -21.03 -5.61 17.76
CA LEU A 147 -22.32 -5.57 18.46
C LEU A 147 -22.35 -6.52 19.67
N TYR A 148 -21.84 -7.74 19.49
CA TYR A 148 -21.72 -8.72 20.56
C TYR A 148 -20.83 -8.20 21.71
N LEU A 149 -19.66 -7.65 21.40
CA LEU A 149 -18.75 -7.07 22.40
C LEU A 149 -19.39 -5.91 23.18
N ASN A 150 -20.27 -5.15 22.52
CA ASN A 150 -21.04 -4.08 23.14
C ASN A 150 -22.32 -4.57 23.86
N LYS A 151 -22.47 -5.88 24.06
CA LYS A 151 -23.62 -6.54 24.73
C LYS A 151 -24.96 -6.26 24.04
N LEU A 152 -24.94 -5.97 22.74
CA LEU A 152 -26.13 -5.85 21.91
C LEU A 152 -26.39 -7.20 21.25
N ASN A 153 -27.40 -7.93 21.73
CA ASN A 153 -27.82 -9.22 21.17
C ASN A 153 -28.64 -9.04 19.89
N ILE A 154 -27.99 -8.55 18.83
CA ILE A 154 -28.59 -8.33 17.52
C ILE A 154 -28.05 -9.37 16.54
N ILE A 155 -28.93 -10.15 15.93
CA ILE A 155 -28.59 -11.09 14.86
C ILE A 155 -28.82 -10.38 13.53
N ILE A 156 -27.75 -10.24 12.74
CA ILE A 156 -27.82 -9.61 11.42
C ILE A 156 -27.81 -10.72 10.37
N ASN A 157 -28.92 -10.84 9.63
CA ASN A 157 -28.98 -11.70 8.46
C ASN A 157 -29.26 -10.84 7.23
N ILE A 158 -28.34 -10.87 6.25
CA ILE A 158 -28.48 -10.12 5.00
C ILE A 158 -28.61 -11.12 3.87
N ASN A 159 -29.73 -11.04 3.15
CA ASN A 159 -29.99 -11.87 1.97
C ASN A 159 -28.93 -11.62 0.89
N TYR A 160 -28.53 -12.67 0.18
CA TYR A 160 -27.61 -12.62 -0.95
C TYR A 160 -27.98 -11.55 -1.99
N ASN A 161 -29.26 -11.40 -2.33
CA ASN A 161 -29.70 -10.41 -3.31
C ASN A 161 -29.37 -8.97 -2.87
N ILE A 162 -29.51 -8.67 -1.58
CA ILE A 162 -29.17 -7.36 -1.02
C ILE A 162 -27.65 -7.17 -1.05
N LYS A 163 -26.87 -8.20 -0.69
CA LYS A 163 -25.40 -8.14 -0.78
C LYS A 163 -24.94 -7.88 -2.22
N TYR A 164 -25.56 -8.55 -3.18
CA TYR A 164 -25.25 -8.37 -4.60
C TYR A 164 -25.56 -6.95 -5.08
N ILE A 165 -26.68 -6.36 -4.64
CA ILE A 165 -27.02 -4.97 -4.94
C ILE A 165 -26.00 -4.03 -4.32
N ILE A 166 -25.64 -4.22 -3.04
CA ILE A 166 -24.64 -3.39 -2.34
C ILE A 166 -23.29 -3.41 -3.06
N VAL A 167 -22.86 -4.56 -3.56
CA VAL A 167 -21.59 -4.73 -4.28
C VAL A 167 -21.58 -4.07 -5.66
N LYS A 168 -22.76 -3.81 -6.23
CA LYS A 168 -22.90 -3.23 -7.57
C LYS A 168 -23.10 -1.71 -7.57
N LEU A 169 -23.44 -1.13 -6.41
CA LEU A 169 -23.51 0.33 -6.19
C LEU A 169 -22.10 0.94 -6.25
#